data_AF-A0A957LSS7-F1
#
_entry.id   AF-A0A957LSS7-F1
#
_cell.length_a   1.000
_cell.length_b   1.000
_cell.length_c   1.000
_cell.angle_alpha   90.00
_cell.angle_beta   90.00
_cell.angle_gamma   90.00
#
_symmetry.space_group_name_H-M   'P 1'
#
loop_
_entity.id
_entity.type
_entity.pdbx_description
1 polymer ?
#
loop_
_entity_poly.entity_id
_entity_poly.type
_entity_poly.pdbx_seq_one_letter_code
_entity_poly.pdbx_strand_id
1 'polypeptide(L)'
;GTANVSGARLNIRSGAGSDFRIIGKAAGGEELAVAGRSDDNNWLLILRENLPAGAGWVAANLVRLDGDVADLPVSAEVVSGSAAPAAAATPAATQAPSTAATPAATAAPAATEAPAATAEPAATTAPASSSTRTGATGLSGTLVFQDGRGSIYVYDLERGEVRFLTSGFDPAISNDGSKVAFVRTGDGIYSINIDGSNEQRVHEGSELVTSPKWSPDGKWIVFSRLLGEYKCWDTQFFGCITLRQLSQNFPGVPPQILQKNILGEYDRIELPNFGLARVNASGGEYRDLPALDSAIAPDWNESGIVYESKAGIEITQDKPDGETRPVLQENWDWDPDWAPNGGRIVYQSKEGPKWEIFAINPDGSGQVALTRPVTTLVDEMPSNVAPAFSPDGKHIVFLSNRQDDNEAGAWRLWVMDADGSNQRPLPLDMEIDYGFGGEQVASWGL
;
A
#
# COMPACT_ATOMS: atom_id res chain seq x y z
N GLY A 1 10.00 -23.06 -39.91
CA GLY A 1 10.80 -21.82 -39.97
C GLY A 1 11.70 -21.73 -38.75
N THR A 2 12.45 -20.64 -38.60
CA THR A 2 13.16 -20.33 -37.36
C THR A 2 12.68 -18.98 -36.81
N ALA A 3 12.71 -18.82 -35.49
CA ALA A 3 12.31 -17.60 -34.83
C ALA A 3 13.28 -17.24 -33.70
N ASN A 4 13.59 -15.96 -33.54
CA ASN A 4 14.47 -15.49 -32.47
C ASN A 4 13.64 -14.86 -31.34
N VAL A 5 13.94 -15.21 -30.09
CA VAL A 5 13.27 -14.63 -28.91
C VAL A 5 13.60 -13.15 -28.77
N SER A 6 12.59 -12.28 -28.78
CA SER A 6 12.75 -10.85 -28.51
C SER A 6 12.72 -10.59 -27.00
N GLY A 7 13.69 -9.82 -26.48
CA GLY A 7 13.78 -9.49 -25.05
C GLY A 7 14.63 -10.45 -24.23
N ALA A 8 14.40 -10.53 -22.90
CA ALA A 8 15.30 -11.20 -21.96
C ALA A 8 15.03 -12.71 -21.76
N ARG A 9 13.75 -13.15 -21.67
CA ARG A 9 13.33 -14.56 -21.55
C ARG A 9 11.87 -14.75 -21.99
N LEU A 10 11.53 -15.95 -22.48
CA LEU A 10 10.20 -16.33 -22.99
C LEU A 10 9.72 -17.67 -22.43
N ASN A 11 8.45 -17.76 -22.05
CA ASN A 11 7.85 -19.01 -21.57
C ASN A 11 7.45 -19.93 -22.73
N ILE A 12 7.74 -21.23 -22.57
CA ILE A 12 7.28 -22.31 -23.46
C ILE A 12 6.18 -23.08 -22.74
N ARG A 13 4.98 -23.15 -23.33
CA ARG A 13 3.77 -23.73 -22.73
C ARG A 13 3.36 -25.04 -23.38
N SER A 14 2.53 -25.81 -22.68
CA SER A 14 2.01 -27.08 -23.20
C SER A 14 0.92 -26.92 -24.26
N GLY A 15 0.38 -25.71 -24.47
CA GLY A 15 -0.65 -25.43 -25.46
C GLY A 15 -0.65 -23.96 -25.89
N ALA A 16 -1.38 -23.65 -26.95
CA ALA A 16 -1.53 -22.31 -27.51
C ALA A 16 -2.47 -21.44 -26.66
N GLY A 17 -1.93 -20.82 -25.60
CA GLY A 17 -2.70 -19.93 -24.73
C GLY A 17 -1.97 -19.63 -23.43
N SER A 18 -2.29 -18.50 -22.79
CA SER A 18 -1.72 -18.09 -21.50
C SER A 18 -2.09 -19.02 -20.34
N ASP A 19 -3.20 -19.74 -20.47
CA ASP A 19 -3.77 -20.57 -19.41
C ASP A 19 -3.16 -21.98 -19.38
N PHE A 20 -2.39 -22.34 -20.42
CA PHE A 20 -1.67 -23.61 -20.47
C PHE A 20 -0.41 -23.57 -19.61
N ARG A 21 -0.13 -24.66 -18.88
CA ARG A 21 1.05 -24.76 -18.01
C ARG A 21 2.36 -24.48 -18.76
N ILE A 22 3.33 -23.92 -18.04
CA ILE A 22 4.69 -23.73 -18.53
C ILE A 22 5.43 -25.06 -18.45
N ILE A 23 6.09 -25.44 -19.55
CA ILE A 23 6.89 -26.67 -19.68
C ILE A 23 8.37 -26.39 -20.00
N GLY A 24 8.75 -25.12 -20.18
CA GLY A 24 10.12 -24.70 -20.37
C GLY A 24 10.26 -23.18 -20.50
N LYS A 25 11.50 -22.70 -20.59
CA LYS A 25 11.84 -21.28 -20.83
C LYS A 25 12.87 -21.18 -21.96
N ALA A 26 12.75 -20.19 -22.82
CA ALA A 26 13.74 -19.81 -23.84
C ALA A 26 14.44 -18.50 -23.43
N ALA A 27 15.74 -18.40 -23.70
CA ALA A 27 16.53 -17.22 -23.38
C ALA A 27 16.36 -16.13 -24.42
N GLY A 28 16.63 -14.87 -24.03
CA GLY A 28 16.67 -13.75 -24.94
C GLY A 28 17.71 -13.91 -26.05
N GLY A 29 17.29 -13.71 -27.29
CA GLY A 29 18.15 -13.94 -28.47
C GLY A 29 18.36 -15.41 -28.84
N GLU A 30 17.68 -16.35 -28.17
CA GLU A 30 17.72 -17.76 -28.54
C GLU A 30 16.95 -18.00 -29.85
N GLU A 31 17.54 -18.82 -30.74
CA GLU A 31 16.92 -19.26 -31.98
C GLU A 31 16.11 -20.55 -31.75
N LEU A 32 14.83 -20.53 -32.15
CA LEU A 32 13.86 -21.60 -31.95
C LEU A 32 13.42 -22.16 -33.29
N ALA A 33 13.38 -23.49 -33.41
CA ALA A 33 12.80 -24.17 -34.57
C ALA A 33 11.27 -24.13 -34.48
N VAL A 34 10.61 -23.53 -35.47
CA VAL A 34 9.14 -23.36 -35.53
C VAL A 34 8.52 -24.37 -36.48
N ALA A 35 7.59 -25.18 -35.96
CA ALA A 35 6.90 -26.25 -36.68
C ALA A 35 5.46 -25.92 -37.07
N GLY A 36 4.81 -24.95 -36.41
CA GLY A 36 3.43 -24.59 -36.70
C GLY A 36 2.94 -23.38 -35.92
N ARG A 37 1.64 -23.10 -36.01
CA ARG A 37 0.97 -21.99 -35.35
C ARG A 37 -0.42 -22.33 -34.85
N SER A 38 -0.99 -21.48 -33.99
CA SER A 38 -2.40 -21.52 -33.63
C SER A 38 -3.30 -20.95 -34.73
N ASP A 39 -4.58 -21.28 -34.68
CA ASP A 39 -5.61 -20.79 -35.61
C ASP A 39 -5.69 -19.25 -35.65
N ASP A 40 -5.47 -18.61 -34.50
CA ASP A 40 -5.53 -17.16 -34.31
C ASP A 40 -4.20 -16.43 -34.58
N ASN A 41 -3.16 -17.15 -35.02
CA ASN A 41 -1.79 -16.66 -35.26
C ASN A 41 -1.05 -16.12 -34.02
N ASN A 42 -1.64 -16.19 -32.83
CA ASN A 42 -1.04 -15.61 -31.62
C ASN A 42 0.06 -16.48 -31.00
N TRP A 43 0.13 -17.76 -31.38
CA TRP A 43 1.06 -18.73 -30.80
C TRP A 43 1.78 -19.54 -31.88
N LEU A 44 3.05 -19.85 -31.62
CA LEU A 44 3.90 -20.69 -32.45
C LEU A 44 4.23 -21.99 -31.72
N LEU A 45 4.12 -23.11 -32.44
CA LEU A 45 4.60 -24.41 -32.00
C LEU A 45 6.09 -24.50 -32.33
N ILE A 46 6.92 -24.71 -31.31
CA ILE A 46 8.36 -24.89 -31.43
C ILE A 46 8.77 -26.33 -31.13
N LEU A 47 9.89 -26.76 -31.72
CA LEU A 47 10.53 -28.05 -31.44
C LEU A 47 11.82 -27.84 -30.65
N ARG A 48 11.96 -28.57 -29.53
CA ARG A 48 13.11 -28.49 -28.63
C ARG A 48 13.28 -29.79 -27.85
N GLU A 49 14.42 -30.44 -28.00
CA GLU A 49 14.68 -31.79 -27.48
C GLU A 49 14.56 -31.94 -25.95
N ASN A 50 14.85 -30.88 -25.21
CA ASN A 50 14.78 -30.87 -23.74
C ASN A 50 13.37 -30.65 -23.17
N LEU A 51 12.34 -30.54 -24.02
CA LEU A 51 10.95 -30.41 -23.58
C LEU A 51 10.29 -31.79 -23.39
N PRO A 52 9.26 -31.90 -22.52
CA PRO A 52 8.64 -33.19 -22.17
C PRO A 52 8.09 -34.05 -23.31
N ALA A 53 7.86 -33.48 -24.51
CA ALA A 53 7.57 -34.24 -25.74
C ALA A 53 8.33 -33.70 -26.96
N GLY A 54 9.48 -33.05 -26.73
CA GLY A 54 10.26 -32.45 -27.81
C GLY A 54 9.65 -31.19 -28.45
N ALA A 55 8.53 -30.67 -27.91
CA ALA A 55 7.80 -29.53 -28.47
C ALA A 55 7.14 -28.66 -27.38
N GLY A 56 6.72 -27.45 -27.76
CA GLY A 56 5.96 -26.55 -26.90
C GLY A 56 5.54 -25.26 -27.61
N TRP A 57 4.77 -24.41 -26.93
CA TRP A 57 4.16 -23.23 -27.52
C TRP A 57 4.73 -21.93 -26.98
N VAL A 58 5.00 -20.97 -27.86
CA VAL A 58 5.48 -19.63 -27.51
C VAL A 58 4.59 -18.55 -28.14
N ALA A 59 4.50 -17.38 -27.50
CA ALA A 59 3.70 -16.29 -28.03
C ALA A 59 4.38 -15.66 -29.26
N ALA A 60 3.64 -15.53 -30.37
CA ALA A 60 4.18 -15.07 -31.65
C ALA A 60 4.69 -13.62 -31.59
N ASN A 61 4.08 -12.77 -30.77
CA ASN A 61 4.48 -11.37 -30.59
C ASN A 61 5.80 -11.19 -29.81
N LEU A 62 6.29 -12.24 -29.15
CA LEU A 62 7.54 -12.24 -28.37
C LEU A 62 8.70 -12.95 -29.09
N VAL A 63 8.51 -13.25 -30.37
CA VAL A 63 9.55 -13.82 -31.23
C VAL A 63 9.55 -13.11 -32.57
N ARG A 64 10.74 -12.98 -33.16
CA ARG A 64 10.91 -12.50 -34.52
C ARG A 64 11.05 -13.70 -35.45
N LEU A 65 9.99 -14.02 -36.17
CA LEU A 65 9.94 -15.09 -37.16
C LEU A 65 10.67 -14.68 -38.44
N ASP A 66 11.42 -15.61 -39.05
CA ASP A 66 11.90 -15.46 -40.41
C ASP A 66 10.84 -15.98 -41.40
N GLY A 67 9.99 -15.05 -41.88
CA GLY A 67 8.83 -15.32 -42.74
C GLY A 67 7.51 -14.80 -42.16
N ASP A 68 6.40 -15.00 -42.89
CA ASP A 68 5.05 -14.67 -42.40
C ASP A 68 4.51 -15.81 -41.53
N VAL A 69 3.93 -15.47 -40.38
CA VAL A 69 3.28 -16.44 -39.49
C VAL A 69 2.14 -17.17 -40.20
N ALA A 70 1.43 -16.49 -41.11
CA ALA A 70 0.29 -17.06 -41.82
C ALA A 70 0.66 -18.29 -42.68
N ASP A 71 1.92 -18.35 -43.15
CA ASP A 71 2.45 -19.41 -43.99
C ASP A 71 2.79 -20.69 -43.21
N LEU A 72 2.77 -20.64 -41.88
CA LEU A 72 2.96 -21.82 -41.02
C LEU A 72 1.69 -22.68 -40.95
N PRO A 73 1.83 -24.01 -40.85
CA PRO A 73 0.68 -24.90 -40.70
C PRO A 73 -0.01 -24.67 -39.35
N VAL A 74 -1.33 -24.69 -39.37
CA VAL A 74 -2.16 -24.69 -38.15
C VAL A 74 -1.94 -26.00 -37.40
N SER A 75 -1.70 -25.91 -36.09
CA SER A 75 -1.63 -27.05 -35.18
C SER A 75 -2.54 -26.81 -33.97
N ALA A 76 -3.25 -27.87 -33.55
CA ALA A 76 -4.03 -27.91 -32.31
C ALA A 76 -3.35 -28.77 -31.23
N GLU A 77 -2.06 -29.06 -31.40
CA GLU A 77 -1.34 -30.03 -30.59
C GLU A 77 -1.14 -29.53 -29.15
N VAL A 78 -1.73 -30.23 -28.18
CA VAL A 78 -1.44 -30.02 -26.76
C VAL A 78 -0.33 -30.99 -26.35
N VAL A 79 0.81 -30.45 -25.98
CA VAL A 79 2.01 -31.22 -25.65
C VAL A 79 1.86 -31.83 -24.25
N SER A 80 1.49 -33.12 -24.23
CA SER A 80 1.32 -33.90 -23.01
C SER A 80 2.58 -34.73 -22.72
N GLY A 81 3.43 -34.23 -21.83
CA GLY A 81 4.50 -35.01 -21.21
C GLY A 81 4.00 -35.74 -19.96
N SER A 82 4.42 -37.01 -19.84
CA SER A 82 4.15 -38.01 -18.78
C SER A 82 3.80 -37.46 -17.38
N ALA A 83 2.79 -38.09 -16.78
CA ALA A 83 2.18 -37.74 -15.50
C ALA A 83 3.11 -37.92 -14.29
N ALA A 84 3.16 -36.89 -13.42
CA ALA A 84 3.16 -37.11 -11.97
C ALA A 84 1.71 -37.41 -11.55
N PRO A 85 1.48 -38.25 -10.53
CA PRO A 85 0.33 -39.16 -10.47
C PRO A 85 -1.01 -38.42 -10.46
N ALA A 86 -2.01 -39.07 -11.06
CA ALA A 86 -3.41 -38.76 -10.78
C ALA A 86 -3.60 -38.68 -9.26
N ALA A 87 -4.30 -37.63 -8.83
CA ALA A 87 -4.70 -37.43 -7.45
C ALA A 87 -5.28 -38.74 -6.88
N ALA A 88 -4.48 -39.44 -6.08
CA ALA A 88 -5.04 -40.29 -5.05
C ALA A 88 -5.84 -39.35 -4.16
N ALA A 89 -7.12 -39.66 -3.97
CA ALA A 89 -8.01 -38.92 -3.08
C ALA A 89 -7.26 -38.61 -1.78
N THR A 90 -6.92 -37.33 -1.58
CA THR A 90 -6.43 -36.86 -0.29
C THR A 90 -7.59 -37.08 0.68
N PRO A 91 -7.37 -37.78 1.80
CA PRO A 91 -8.34 -37.77 2.90
C PRO A 91 -8.64 -36.32 3.24
N ALA A 92 -9.89 -36.03 3.62
CA ALA A 92 -10.30 -34.74 4.15
C ALA A 92 -9.16 -34.12 4.97
N ALA A 93 -8.62 -33.00 4.49
CA ALA A 93 -7.59 -32.28 5.20
C ALA A 93 -8.16 -31.93 6.57
N THR A 94 -7.66 -32.61 7.59
CA THR A 94 -7.85 -32.20 8.97
C THR A 94 -7.21 -30.82 9.05
N GLN A 95 -8.03 -29.84 9.42
CA GLN A 95 -7.65 -28.45 9.61
C GLN A 95 -6.31 -28.37 10.37
N ALA A 96 -5.29 -27.83 9.73
CA ALA A 96 -4.22 -27.16 10.44
C ALA A 96 -4.74 -25.75 10.76
N PRO A 97 -4.66 -25.31 12.02
CA PRO A 97 -5.44 -24.19 12.54
C PRO A 97 -5.04 -22.86 11.91
N SER A 98 -6.07 -22.08 11.57
CA SER A 98 -5.99 -20.63 11.36
C SER A 98 -5.57 -19.97 12.67
N THR A 99 -4.33 -19.50 12.76
CA THR A 99 -3.91 -18.52 13.77
C THR A 99 -2.98 -17.52 13.11
N ALA A 100 -3.56 -16.45 12.58
CA ALA A 100 -2.91 -15.15 12.48
C ALA A 100 -3.74 -14.19 13.33
N ALA A 101 -3.64 -14.37 14.65
CA ALA A 101 -4.04 -13.37 15.62
C ALA A 101 -2.85 -12.41 15.80
N THR A 102 -3.08 -11.12 15.58
CA THR A 102 -2.25 -10.07 16.16
C THR A 102 -2.27 -10.25 17.69
N PRO A 103 -1.12 -10.25 18.38
CA PRO A 103 -1.08 -10.61 19.80
C PRO A 103 -1.74 -9.52 20.66
N ALA A 104 -2.75 -9.93 21.41
CA ALA A 104 -3.21 -9.23 22.59
C ALA A 104 -2.07 -9.17 23.64
N ALA A 105 -1.78 -7.96 24.11
CA ALA A 105 -0.96 -7.74 25.29
C ALA A 105 -1.54 -8.53 26.48
N THR A 106 -0.85 -9.59 26.88
CA THR A 106 -1.20 -10.35 28.09
C THR A 106 -0.30 -9.89 29.22
N ALA A 107 -0.93 -9.47 30.32
CA ALA A 107 -0.32 -9.03 31.56
C ALA A 107 0.72 -10.04 32.10
N ALA A 108 1.89 -9.54 32.47
CA ALA A 108 2.87 -10.29 33.26
C ALA A 108 2.47 -10.28 34.75
N PRO A 109 2.76 -11.35 35.51
CA PRO A 109 2.27 -11.52 36.87
C PRO A 109 3.05 -10.70 37.89
N ALA A 110 2.37 -10.41 39.02
CA ALA A 110 2.88 -9.67 40.16
C ALA A 110 4.23 -10.20 40.67
N ALA A 111 5.19 -9.29 40.83
CA ALA A 111 6.39 -9.47 41.62
C ALA A 111 6.46 -8.44 42.75
N THR A 112 6.91 -8.94 43.88
CA THR A 112 6.84 -8.45 45.26
C THR A 112 7.63 -7.15 45.53
N GLU A 113 7.25 -6.46 46.61
CA GLU A 113 7.75 -5.17 47.10
C GLU A 113 9.29 -4.97 47.29
N ALA A 114 9.70 -3.72 47.00
CA ALA A 114 10.62 -2.81 47.74
C ALA A 114 12.17 -2.92 47.60
N PRO A 115 12.95 -1.84 47.87
CA PRO A 115 12.59 -0.43 48.13
C PRO A 115 13.28 0.62 47.22
N ALA A 116 12.84 1.87 47.42
CA ALA A 116 13.20 3.11 46.74
C ALA A 116 14.70 3.46 46.67
N ALA A 117 15.08 4.06 45.53
CA ALA A 117 16.20 5.00 45.45
C ALA A 117 15.86 6.12 44.46
N THR A 118 15.81 7.33 44.98
CA THR A 118 15.65 8.62 44.30
C THR A 118 16.81 8.85 43.34
N ALA A 119 16.53 9.03 42.05
CA ALA A 119 17.43 9.70 41.12
C ALA A 119 16.62 10.37 39.99
N GLU A 120 16.68 11.69 39.96
CA GLU A 120 16.13 12.61 38.96
C GLU A 120 16.83 12.37 37.60
N PRO A 121 16.13 12.14 36.46
CA PRO A 121 16.82 11.91 35.20
C PRO A 121 17.18 13.26 34.56
N ALA A 122 18.49 13.46 34.45
CA ALA A 122 19.12 14.55 33.71
C ALA A 122 18.74 14.52 32.22
N ALA A 123 18.58 15.73 31.66
CA ALA A 123 18.37 15.98 30.24
C ALA A 123 19.33 15.17 29.36
N THR A 124 18.77 14.28 28.54
CA THR A 124 19.53 13.48 27.58
C THR A 124 19.92 14.38 26.41
N THR A 125 21.22 14.60 26.22
CA THR A 125 21.76 15.33 25.08
C THR A 125 21.70 14.43 23.85
N ALA A 126 21.06 14.91 22.78
CA ALA A 126 20.96 14.20 21.51
C ALA A 126 22.34 13.85 20.93
N PRO A 127 22.51 12.67 20.30
CA PRO A 127 23.75 12.34 19.61
C PRO A 127 23.96 13.28 18.42
N ALA A 128 25.22 13.61 18.14
CA ALA A 128 25.59 14.49 17.03
C ALA A 128 25.04 13.96 15.69
N SER A 129 24.26 14.77 14.99
CA SER A 129 23.62 14.44 13.72
C SER A 129 24.67 14.09 12.66
N SER A 130 24.84 12.80 12.36
CA SER A 130 25.55 12.35 11.16
C SER A 130 24.63 12.58 9.96
N SER A 131 24.96 13.54 9.10
CA SER A 131 24.29 13.70 7.82
C SER A 131 24.98 12.86 6.75
N THR A 132 24.20 12.13 5.96
CA THR A 132 24.69 11.42 4.78
C THR A 132 24.28 12.21 3.55
N ARG A 133 25.25 12.53 2.68
CA ARG A 133 24.96 13.14 1.38
C ARG A 133 24.62 12.05 0.36
N THR A 134 23.38 12.06 -0.09
CA THR A 134 22.88 11.38 -1.28
C THR A 134 23.12 12.25 -2.52
N GLY A 135 23.08 11.67 -3.72
CA GLY A 135 23.22 12.43 -4.96
C GLY A 135 22.13 13.50 -5.11
N ALA A 136 22.39 14.57 -5.87
CA ALA A 136 21.39 15.62 -6.13
C ALA A 136 20.12 15.03 -6.77
N THR A 137 18.95 15.34 -6.20
CA THR A 137 17.69 14.72 -6.62
C THR A 137 17.02 15.41 -7.81
N GLY A 138 17.35 16.68 -8.05
CA GLY A 138 16.66 17.54 -9.02
C GLY A 138 15.28 18.01 -8.57
N LEU A 139 14.95 17.84 -7.28
CA LEU A 139 13.69 18.23 -6.65
C LEU A 139 13.96 19.29 -5.57
N SER A 140 12.91 20.01 -5.17
CA SER A 140 12.95 21.02 -4.11
C SER A 140 12.16 20.61 -2.88
N GLY A 141 12.47 21.25 -1.76
CA GLY A 141 11.79 21.06 -0.48
C GLY A 141 12.30 19.89 0.33
N THR A 142 11.51 19.53 1.34
CA THR A 142 11.93 18.64 2.42
C THR A 142 11.01 17.43 2.51
N LEU A 143 11.57 16.22 2.45
CA LEU A 143 10.86 15.01 2.84
C LEU A 143 11.09 14.71 4.32
N VAL A 144 10.04 14.32 5.00
CA VAL A 144 10.14 13.67 6.31
C VAL A 144 9.55 12.28 6.17
N PHE A 145 10.27 11.27 6.63
CA PHE A 145 9.85 9.89 6.44
C PHE A 145 10.35 8.99 7.57
N GLN A 146 9.70 7.86 7.75
CA GLN A 146 10.04 6.84 8.73
C GLN A 146 10.74 5.63 8.08
N ASP A 147 11.62 4.95 8.83
CA ASP A 147 12.26 3.71 8.39
C ASP A 147 11.47 2.43 8.73
N GLY A 148 10.30 2.58 9.37
CA GLY A 148 9.47 1.48 9.86
C GLY A 148 9.96 0.81 11.15
N ARG A 149 11.13 1.21 11.66
CA ARG A 149 11.75 0.69 12.89
C ARG A 149 11.69 1.70 14.03
N GLY A 150 10.88 2.75 13.87
CA GLY A 150 10.63 3.80 14.86
C GLY A 150 11.59 4.99 14.78
N SER A 151 12.28 5.18 13.65
CA SER A 151 13.11 6.37 13.42
C SER A 151 12.53 7.24 12.31
N ILE A 152 12.48 8.55 12.57
CA ILE A 152 12.04 9.57 11.63
C ILE A 152 13.25 10.37 11.15
N TYR A 153 13.33 10.59 9.84
CA TYR A 153 14.43 11.28 9.17
C TYR A 153 13.91 12.50 8.41
N VAL A 154 14.78 13.49 8.24
CA VAL A 154 14.61 14.63 7.36
C VAL A 154 15.54 14.47 6.17
N TYR A 155 14.99 14.63 4.97
CA TYR A 155 15.73 14.58 3.71
C TYR A 155 15.53 15.86 2.92
N ASP A 156 16.58 16.68 2.90
CA ASP A 156 16.70 17.86 2.05
C ASP A 156 16.96 17.42 0.61
N LEU A 157 15.95 17.59 -0.25
CA LEU A 157 16.00 17.12 -1.63
C LEU A 157 16.95 17.93 -2.52
N GLU A 158 17.15 19.21 -2.21
CA GLU A 158 18.02 20.09 -2.99
C GLU A 158 19.50 19.77 -2.72
N ARG A 159 19.84 19.62 -1.43
CA ARG A 159 21.21 19.32 -0.99
C ARG A 159 21.54 17.83 -1.09
N GLY A 160 20.52 16.97 -1.18
CA GLY A 160 20.72 15.54 -1.07
C GLY A 160 21.19 15.17 0.34
N GLU A 161 20.65 15.77 1.39
CA GLU A 161 21.14 15.56 2.76
C GLU A 161 20.09 14.90 3.64
N VAL A 162 20.44 13.74 4.21
CA VAL A 162 19.58 12.99 5.11
C VAL A 162 20.13 13.05 6.52
N ARG A 163 19.27 13.33 7.50
CA ARG A 163 19.62 13.24 8.93
C ARG A 163 18.48 12.65 9.75
N PHE A 164 18.85 12.01 10.84
CA PHE A 164 17.90 11.62 11.89
C PHE A 164 17.26 12.87 12.53
N LEU A 165 15.96 12.80 12.82
CA LEU A 165 15.21 13.85 13.52
C LEU A 165 14.83 13.41 14.94
N THR A 166 14.02 12.37 15.05
CA THR A 166 13.50 11.86 16.33
C THR A 166 13.00 10.42 16.16
N SER A 167 12.57 9.79 17.26
CA SER A 167 11.96 8.46 17.27
C SER A 167 10.44 8.56 17.25
N GLY A 168 9.77 7.84 16.36
CA GLY A 168 8.32 7.83 16.25
C GLY A 168 7.84 7.19 14.95
N PHE A 169 6.54 7.33 14.69
CA PHE A 169 5.86 6.84 13.48
C PHE A 169 4.97 7.94 12.87
N ASP A 170 4.52 7.71 11.64
CA ASP A 170 3.57 8.52 10.86
C ASP A 170 3.92 10.02 10.82
N PRO A 171 5.10 10.39 10.31
CA PRO A 171 5.53 11.78 10.30
C PRO A 171 4.76 12.62 9.27
N ALA A 172 4.35 13.82 9.68
CA ALA A 172 3.78 14.82 8.80
C ALA A 172 4.44 16.18 8.99
N ILE A 173 5.00 16.72 7.91
CA ILE A 173 5.61 18.06 7.90
C ILE A 173 4.54 19.12 7.65
N SER A 174 4.66 20.28 8.32
CA SER A 174 3.78 21.41 8.09
C SER A 174 4.01 22.02 6.70
N ASN A 175 3.00 22.66 6.12
CA ASN A 175 3.09 23.28 4.79
C ASN A 175 4.26 24.28 4.66
N ASP A 176 4.59 25.00 5.74
CA ASP A 176 5.71 25.94 5.78
C ASP A 176 7.09 25.28 6.00
N GLY A 177 7.14 23.95 6.12
CA GLY A 177 8.36 23.18 6.33
C GLY A 177 8.97 23.30 7.73
N SER A 178 8.34 24.04 8.65
CA SER A 178 8.97 24.43 9.91
C SER A 178 8.83 23.39 11.03
N LYS A 179 7.82 22.52 10.97
CA LYS A 179 7.47 21.57 12.03
C LYS A 179 7.11 20.20 11.48
N VAL A 180 7.29 19.19 12.32
CA VAL A 180 6.88 17.81 12.06
C VAL A 180 5.97 17.35 13.19
N ALA A 181 4.79 16.85 12.84
CA ALA A 181 3.91 16.10 13.73
C ALA A 181 4.19 14.61 13.58
N PHE A 182 4.09 13.83 14.66
CA PHE A 182 4.36 12.39 14.63
C PHE A 182 3.71 11.68 15.82
N VAL A 183 3.62 10.36 15.73
CA VAL A 183 3.07 9.48 16.76
C VAL A 183 4.19 8.88 17.59
N ARG A 184 4.00 8.82 18.92
CA ARG A 184 4.82 8.01 19.82
C ARG A 184 3.94 6.90 20.40
N THR A 185 4.23 5.65 20.03
CA THR A 185 3.40 4.48 20.37
C THR A 185 3.17 4.38 21.87
N GLY A 186 1.89 4.35 22.27
CA GLY A 186 1.48 4.25 23.67
C GLY A 186 1.55 5.56 24.48
N ASP A 187 1.82 6.71 23.83
CA ASP A 187 1.89 8.02 24.49
C ASP A 187 0.94 9.05 23.85
N GLY A 188 1.09 9.32 22.55
CA GLY A 188 0.21 10.27 21.86
C GLY A 188 0.84 10.94 20.63
N ILE A 189 0.33 12.13 20.30
CA ILE A 189 0.80 12.95 19.17
C ILE A 189 1.80 13.98 19.68
N TYR A 190 2.89 14.14 18.94
CA TYR A 190 3.97 15.08 19.21
C TYR A 190 4.13 16.08 18.07
N SER A 191 4.74 17.22 18.38
CA SER A 191 5.28 18.15 17.39
C SER A 191 6.72 18.49 17.73
N ILE A 192 7.56 18.66 16.71
CA ILE A 192 8.96 19.06 16.83
C ILE A 192 9.28 20.07 15.73
N ASN A 193 10.20 21.01 15.98
CA ASN A 193 10.71 21.84 14.89
C ASN A 193 11.53 20.99 13.92
N ILE A 194 11.57 21.37 12.65
CA ILE A 194 12.30 20.63 11.63
C ILE A 194 13.78 20.47 12.01
N ASP A 195 14.39 21.45 12.68
CA ASP A 195 15.78 21.42 13.17
C ASP A 195 16.02 20.49 14.37
N GLY A 196 14.98 19.84 14.90
CA GLY A 196 15.03 18.94 16.06
C GLY A 196 14.84 19.64 17.41
N SER A 197 14.63 20.96 17.43
CA SER A 197 14.36 21.70 18.67
C SER A 197 12.87 21.69 19.04
N ASN A 198 12.57 22.07 20.29
CA ASN A 198 11.20 22.30 20.77
C ASN A 198 10.24 21.12 20.53
N GLU A 199 10.70 19.90 20.77
CA GLU A 199 9.83 18.71 20.83
C GLU A 199 8.84 18.88 22.00
N GLN A 200 7.55 18.69 21.71
CA GLN A 200 6.49 18.77 22.70
C GLN A 200 5.36 17.80 22.35
N ARG A 201 4.75 17.20 23.38
CA ARG A 201 3.51 16.43 23.24
C ARG A 201 2.35 17.39 23.02
N VAL A 202 1.55 17.17 21.97
CA VAL A 202 0.38 18.00 21.63
C VAL A 202 -0.94 17.31 21.97
N HIS A 203 -0.96 15.98 22.04
CA HIS A 203 -2.13 15.22 22.49
C HIS A 203 -1.69 14.08 23.40
N GLU A 204 -2.40 13.90 24.51
CA GLU A 204 -2.23 12.76 25.42
C GLU A 204 -3.51 11.93 25.47
N GLY A 205 -3.36 10.60 25.49
CA GLY A 205 -4.50 9.70 25.50
C GLY A 205 -4.09 8.26 25.78
N SER A 206 -5.00 7.47 26.35
CA SER A 206 -4.80 6.01 26.50
C SER A 206 -5.30 5.24 25.27
N GLU A 207 -6.00 5.92 24.37
CA GLU A 207 -6.42 5.42 23.07
C GLU A 207 -5.25 5.34 22.08
N LEU A 208 -5.37 4.43 21.11
CA LEU A 208 -4.46 4.43 19.97
C LEU A 208 -4.76 5.64 19.08
N VAL A 209 -3.72 6.38 18.72
CA VAL A 209 -3.76 7.48 17.77
C VAL A 209 -2.77 7.22 16.64
N THR A 210 -3.11 7.63 15.42
CA THR A 210 -2.31 7.39 14.20
C THR A 210 -2.49 8.56 13.21
N SER A 211 -1.57 8.65 12.24
CA SER A 211 -1.76 9.42 11.00
C SER A 211 -2.04 10.93 11.19
N PRO A 212 -1.21 11.66 11.97
CA PRO A 212 -1.41 13.09 12.14
C PRO A 212 -1.12 13.85 10.83
N LYS A 213 -1.97 14.80 10.42
CA LYS A 213 -1.68 15.77 9.34
C LYS A 213 -1.95 17.20 9.79
N TRP A 214 -1.12 18.13 9.34
CA TRP A 214 -1.28 19.55 9.62
C TRP A 214 -2.43 20.16 8.81
N SER A 215 -3.12 21.13 9.40
CA SER A 215 -3.97 22.04 8.64
C SER A 215 -3.14 22.91 7.70
N PRO A 216 -3.74 23.43 6.61
CA PRO A 216 -3.06 24.30 5.65
C PRO A 216 -2.37 25.52 6.26
N ASP A 217 -3.00 26.06 7.32
CA ASP A 217 -2.53 27.23 8.05
C ASP A 217 -1.56 26.90 9.20
N GLY A 218 -1.24 25.62 9.40
CA GLY A 218 -0.31 25.12 10.42
C GLY A 218 -0.82 25.26 11.87
N LYS A 219 -2.08 25.63 12.08
CA LYS A 219 -2.62 25.86 13.43
C LYS A 219 -3.19 24.63 14.10
N TRP A 220 -3.58 23.63 13.31
CA TRP A 220 -4.24 22.41 13.77
C TRP A 220 -3.54 21.18 13.23
N ILE A 221 -3.74 20.07 13.94
CA ILE A 221 -3.35 18.73 13.53
C ILE A 221 -4.61 17.88 13.58
N VAL A 222 -5.01 17.30 12.44
CA VAL A 222 -6.02 16.25 12.38
C VAL A 222 -5.33 14.90 12.54
N PHE A 223 -5.98 13.94 13.22
CA PHE A 223 -5.44 12.59 13.40
C PHE A 223 -6.58 11.60 13.61
N SER A 224 -6.26 10.32 13.46
CA SER A 224 -7.18 9.23 13.73
C SER A 224 -7.01 8.71 15.15
N ARG A 225 -8.12 8.41 15.81
CA ARG A 225 -8.14 7.86 17.17
C ARG A 225 -9.09 6.68 17.30
N LEU A 226 -8.72 5.73 18.13
CA LEU A 226 -9.55 4.57 18.41
C LEU A 226 -10.76 4.98 19.29
N LEU A 227 -11.97 4.75 18.78
CA LEU A 227 -13.24 4.98 19.51
C LEU A 227 -13.72 3.75 20.27
N GLY A 228 -13.17 2.58 19.93
CA GLY A 228 -13.57 1.28 20.45
C GLY A 228 -13.51 0.23 19.35
N GLU A 229 -14.45 -0.69 19.36
CA GLU A 229 -14.51 -1.80 18.42
C GLU A 229 -15.86 -1.86 17.74
N TYR A 230 -15.88 -2.29 16.49
CA TYR A 230 -17.10 -2.68 15.80
C TYR A 230 -17.12 -4.19 15.57
N LYS A 231 -18.29 -4.80 15.75
CA LYS A 231 -18.46 -6.25 15.65
C LYS A 231 -19.24 -6.60 14.39
N CYS A 232 -18.70 -7.49 13.59
CA CYS A 232 -19.33 -7.96 12.36
C CYS A 232 -19.15 -9.47 12.19
N TRP A 233 -19.86 -10.03 11.23
CA TRP A 233 -19.57 -11.36 10.73
C TRP A 233 -18.63 -11.22 9.54
N ASP A 234 -17.50 -11.92 9.59
CA ASP A 234 -16.59 -11.97 8.46
C ASP A 234 -17.09 -12.99 7.45
N THR A 235 -17.70 -12.49 6.38
CA THR A 235 -18.27 -13.33 5.35
C THR A 235 -17.37 -13.34 4.13
N GLN A 236 -17.22 -14.50 3.50
CA GLN A 236 -16.40 -14.64 2.28
C GLN A 236 -16.90 -13.76 1.12
N PHE A 237 -18.19 -13.37 1.13
CA PHE A 237 -18.83 -12.67 0.01
C PHE A 237 -19.08 -11.18 0.26
N PHE A 238 -19.51 -10.80 1.46
CA PHE A 238 -19.78 -9.39 1.80
C PHE A 238 -18.66 -8.75 2.64
N GLY A 239 -17.58 -9.50 2.89
CA GLY A 239 -16.61 -9.15 3.91
C GLY A 239 -17.27 -9.02 5.28
N CYS A 240 -16.74 -8.11 6.07
CA CYS A 240 -17.20 -7.80 7.41
C CYS A 240 -18.54 -7.03 7.40
N ILE A 241 -19.65 -7.76 7.62
CA ILE A 241 -21.02 -7.22 7.55
C ILE A 241 -21.76 -7.35 8.88
N THR A 242 -22.57 -6.35 9.22
CA THR A 242 -23.49 -6.40 10.38
C THR A 242 -24.85 -6.96 9.96
N LEU A 243 -25.63 -7.51 10.91
CA LEU A 243 -27.01 -7.94 10.63
C LEU A 243 -27.89 -6.80 10.09
N ARG A 244 -27.65 -5.55 10.54
CA ARG A 244 -28.36 -4.37 10.04
C ARG A 244 -28.05 -4.14 8.55
N GLN A 245 -26.77 -4.10 8.18
CA GLN A 245 -26.34 -3.94 6.79
C GLN A 245 -26.86 -5.08 5.91
N LEU A 246 -26.78 -6.32 6.40
CA LEU A 246 -27.32 -7.47 5.69
C LEU A 246 -28.84 -7.36 5.47
N SER A 247 -29.58 -6.84 6.45
CA SER A 247 -31.02 -6.59 6.32
C SER A 247 -31.35 -5.48 5.31
N GLN A 248 -30.45 -4.51 5.11
CA GLN A 248 -30.59 -3.47 4.09
C GLN A 248 -30.35 -4.02 2.68
N ASN A 249 -29.40 -4.95 2.54
CA ASN A 249 -29.12 -5.63 1.26
C ASN A 249 -30.24 -6.60 0.87
N PHE A 250 -30.97 -7.15 1.84
CA PHE A 250 -32.08 -8.10 1.62
C PHE A 250 -33.40 -7.58 2.22
N PRO A 251 -33.96 -6.48 1.68
CA PRO A 251 -35.20 -5.91 2.19
C PRO A 251 -36.34 -6.91 2.01
N GLY A 252 -36.98 -7.31 3.10
CA GLY A 252 -38.10 -8.27 3.11
C GLY A 252 -37.76 -9.65 3.69
N VAL A 253 -36.50 -9.94 3.99
CA VAL A 253 -36.11 -11.15 4.72
C VAL A 253 -36.03 -10.84 6.23
N PRO A 254 -36.72 -11.58 7.11
CA PRO A 254 -36.64 -11.34 8.55
C PRO A 254 -35.19 -11.49 9.08
N PRO A 255 -34.72 -10.59 9.97
CA PRO A 255 -33.35 -10.62 10.47
C PRO A 255 -32.94 -11.95 11.11
N GLN A 256 -33.87 -12.68 11.73
CA GLN A 256 -33.59 -13.98 12.34
C GLN A 256 -33.23 -15.03 11.29
N ILE A 257 -33.82 -14.95 10.09
CA ILE A 257 -33.52 -15.84 8.96
C ILE A 257 -32.15 -15.50 8.39
N LEU A 258 -31.86 -14.21 8.19
CA LEU A 258 -30.54 -13.74 7.76
C LEU A 258 -29.45 -14.16 8.76
N GLN A 259 -29.69 -13.98 10.05
CA GLN A 259 -28.73 -14.35 11.10
C GLN A 259 -28.50 -15.85 11.15
N LYS A 260 -29.56 -16.67 11.07
CA LYS A 260 -29.42 -18.13 11.17
C LYS A 260 -28.86 -18.78 9.91
N ASN A 261 -29.36 -18.36 8.74
CA ASN A 261 -29.09 -19.07 7.49
C ASN A 261 -27.97 -18.44 6.65
N ILE A 262 -27.63 -17.17 6.90
CA ILE A 262 -26.51 -16.50 6.23
C ILE A 262 -25.36 -16.35 7.22
N LEU A 263 -25.58 -15.72 8.37
CA LEU A 263 -24.50 -15.39 9.31
C LEU A 263 -24.13 -16.54 10.27
N GLY A 264 -24.96 -17.57 10.37
CA GLY A 264 -24.82 -18.62 11.39
C GLY A 264 -23.59 -19.51 11.23
N GLU A 265 -23.00 -19.54 10.04
CA GLU A 265 -21.79 -20.31 9.72
C GLU A 265 -20.50 -19.47 9.74
N TYR A 266 -20.61 -18.15 9.95
CA TYR A 266 -19.48 -17.23 9.94
C TYR A 266 -19.09 -16.81 11.35
N ASP A 267 -17.79 -16.63 11.55
CA ASP A 267 -17.27 -16.12 12.80
C ASP A 267 -17.60 -14.64 12.95
N ARG A 268 -17.96 -14.29 14.19
CA ARG A 268 -18.12 -12.89 14.58
C ARG A 268 -16.76 -12.37 15.00
N ILE A 269 -16.26 -11.38 14.26
CA ILE A 269 -14.98 -10.74 14.53
C ILE A 269 -15.18 -9.35 15.14
N GLU A 270 -14.16 -8.87 15.84
CA GLU A 270 -14.08 -7.54 16.45
C GLU A 270 -12.96 -6.80 15.74
N LEU A 271 -13.28 -5.64 15.19
CA LEU A 271 -12.34 -4.81 14.45
C LEU A 271 -12.25 -3.42 15.09
N PRO A 272 -11.06 -2.78 15.09
CA PRO A 272 -10.89 -1.42 15.59
C PRO A 272 -11.84 -0.45 14.88
N ASN A 273 -12.52 0.42 15.64
CA ASN A 273 -13.32 1.50 15.08
C ASN A 273 -12.62 2.84 15.33
N PHE A 274 -11.98 3.37 14.30
CA PHE A 274 -11.35 4.69 14.36
C PHE A 274 -12.34 5.81 14.01
N GLY A 275 -12.08 7.00 14.55
CA GLY A 275 -12.70 8.25 14.19
C GLY A 275 -11.66 9.35 14.02
N LEU A 276 -12.08 10.52 13.52
CA LEU A 276 -11.20 11.67 13.37
C LEU A 276 -11.33 12.64 14.55
N ALA A 277 -10.20 13.17 14.97
CA ALA A 277 -10.13 14.28 15.90
C ALA A 277 -9.13 15.32 15.39
N ARG A 278 -9.22 16.53 15.94
CA ARG A 278 -8.19 17.53 15.76
C ARG A 278 -7.75 18.11 17.09
N VAL A 279 -6.50 18.54 17.12
CA VAL A 279 -5.91 19.30 18.23
C VAL A 279 -5.21 20.53 17.67
N ASN A 280 -5.21 21.66 18.39
CA ASN A 280 -4.40 22.80 17.99
C ASN A 280 -2.90 22.51 18.19
N ALA A 281 -2.03 23.24 17.49
CA ALA A 281 -0.59 23.03 17.51
C ALA A 281 0.06 23.19 18.90
N SER A 282 -0.64 23.80 19.86
CA SER A 282 -0.19 23.94 21.25
C SER A 282 -0.75 22.88 22.20
N GLY A 283 -1.65 22.00 21.74
CA GLY A 283 -2.28 20.95 22.54
C GLY A 283 -3.42 21.39 23.47
N GLY A 284 -3.80 22.67 23.44
CA GLY A 284 -4.79 23.24 24.36
C GLY A 284 -6.25 23.11 23.91
N GLU A 285 -6.51 22.95 22.61
CA GLU A 285 -7.88 22.82 22.07
C GLU A 285 -8.02 21.52 21.29
N TYR A 286 -9.00 20.70 21.68
CA TYR A 286 -9.26 19.38 21.11
C TYR A 286 -10.75 19.22 20.79
N ARG A 287 -11.07 18.57 19.67
CA ARG A 287 -12.42 18.09 19.39
C ARG A 287 -12.45 16.93 18.40
N ASP A 288 -13.48 16.10 18.51
CA ASP A 288 -13.83 15.14 17.47
C ASP A 288 -14.40 15.85 16.22
N LEU A 289 -14.18 15.22 15.07
CA LEU A 289 -14.70 15.66 13.78
C LEU A 289 -15.78 14.70 13.28
N PRO A 290 -16.79 15.20 12.53
CA PRO A 290 -17.73 14.33 11.84
C PRO A 290 -17.00 13.44 10.83
N ALA A 291 -17.07 12.13 11.04
CA ALA A 291 -16.48 11.13 10.16
C ALA A 291 -17.30 9.83 10.21
N LEU A 292 -17.19 9.01 9.17
CA LEU A 292 -17.76 7.67 9.16
C LEU A 292 -16.94 6.72 10.04
N ASP A 293 -17.52 5.58 10.39
CA ASP A 293 -16.84 4.53 11.15
C ASP A 293 -15.56 4.07 10.44
N SER A 294 -14.54 3.78 11.26
CA SER A 294 -13.20 3.35 10.83
C SER A 294 -12.44 4.40 10.03
N ALA A 295 -12.58 5.68 10.40
CA ALA A 295 -11.89 6.79 9.74
C ALA A 295 -10.39 6.83 10.05
N ILE A 296 -9.55 6.55 9.05
CA ILE A 296 -8.10 6.49 9.17
C ILE A 296 -7.38 7.27 8.06
N ALA A 297 -6.08 7.54 8.24
CA ALA A 297 -5.21 8.24 7.30
C ALA A 297 -5.79 9.55 6.73
N PRO A 298 -6.16 10.53 7.58
CA PRO A 298 -6.67 11.80 7.09
C PRO A 298 -5.59 12.61 6.39
N ASP A 299 -5.99 13.44 5.44
CA ASP A 299 -5.16 14.52 4.88
C ASP A 299 -5.96 15.81 4.71
N TRP A 300 -5.33 16.95 4.99
CA TRP A 300 -6.02 18.23 5.17
C TRP A 300 -5.46 19.32 4.27
N ASN A 301 -6.29 19.80 3.33
CA ASN A 301 -6.01 21.00 2.54
C ASN A 301 -7.11 22.07 2.70
N GLU A 302 -7.00 23.18 1.95
CA GLU A 302 -7.98 24.29 1.99
C GLU A 302 -9.41 23.88 1.58
N SER A 303 -9.57 22.74 0.90
CA SER A 303 -10.85 22.23 0.42
C SER A 303 -11.55 21.30 1.42
N GLY A 304 -10.86 20.82 2.44
CA GLY A 304 -11.41 19.95 3.49
C GLY A 304 -10.43 18.89 3.97
N ILE A 305 -10.99 17.83 4.56
CA ILE A 305 -10.23 16.70 5.08
C ILE A 305 -10.68 15.45 4.32
N VAL A 306 -9.77 14.86 3.55
CA VAL A 306 -9.98 13.54 2.95
C VAL A 306 -9.52 12.48 3.95
N TYR A 307 -10.16 11.31 3.96
CA TYR A 307 -9.77 10.18 4.79
C TYR A 307 -10.36 8.90 4.21
N GLU A 308 -9.81 7.75 4.60
CA GLU A 308 -10.42 6.46 4.30
C GLU A 308 -11.33 6.00 5.44
N SER A 309 -12.36 5.24 5.11
CA SER A 309 -13.33 4.71 6.05
C SER A 309 -13.79 3.32 5.65
N LYS A 310 -14.64 2.70 6.46
CA LYS A 310 -15.30 1.44 6.08
C LYS A 310 -16.09 1.54 4.76
N ALA A 311 -16.53 2.73 4.36
CA ALA A 311 -17.29 2.94 3.13
C ALA A 311 -16.42 3.21 1.88
N GLY A 312 -15.11 3.37 2.05
CA GLY A 312 -14.19 3.85 1.03
C GLY A 312 -13.61 5.22 1.38
N ILE A 313 -13.27 6.01 0.36
CA ILE A 313 -12.66 7.35 0.53
C ILE A 313 -13.76 8.41 0.65
N GLU A 314 -13.65 9.23 1.69
CA GLU A 314 -14.63 10.23 2.07
C GLU A 314 -13.96 11.60 2.27
N ILE A 315 -14.77 12.67 2.18
CA ILE A 315 -14.34 14.02 2.52
C ILE A 315 -15.28 14.59 3.59
N THR A 316 -14.69 15.15 4.64
CA THR A 316 -15.39 15.93 5.66
C THR A 316 -14.87 17.36 5.73
N GLN A 317 -15.47 18.16 6.60
CA GLN A 317 -15.11 19.55 6.85
C GLN A 317 -14.81 19.75 8.33
N ASP A 318 -13.88 20.65 8.60
CA ASP A 318 -13.55 21.07 9.97
C ASP A 318 -14.64 22.01 10.55
N LYS A 319 -15.85 21.48 10.73
CA LYS A 319 -17.01 22.17 11.33
C LYS A 319 -17.78 21.23 12.26
N PRO A 320 -18.37 21.71 13.37
CA PRO A 320 -19.12 20.85 14.29
C PRO A 320 -20.30 20.11 13.64
N ASP A 321 -20.88 20.72 12.61
CA ASP A 321 -21.99 20.24 11.79
C ASP A 321 -21.55 19.92 10.34
N GLY A 322 -20.25 19.62 10.16
CA GLY A 322 -19.70 19.27 8.85
C GLY A 322 -20.40 18.05 8.25
N GLU A 323 -20.79 18.18 6.98
CA GLU A 323 -21.31 17.05 6.21
C GLU A 323 -20.14 16.24 5.62
N THR A 324 -20.21 14.92 5.82
CA THR A 324 -19.35 13.96 5.12
C THR A 324 -19.95 13.61 3.77
N ARG A 325 -19.11 13.49 2.74
CA ARG A 325 -19.52 13.04 1.40
C ARG A 325 -18.56 12.00 0.82
N PRO A 326 -19.07 11.03 0.05
CA PRO A 326 -18.24 10.01 -0.59
C PRO A 326 -17.45 10.58 -1.77
N VAL A 327 -16.26 10.03 -1.97
CA VAL A 327 -15.44 10.20 -3.19
C VAL A 327 -15.41 8.89 -3.97
N LEU A 328 -15.14 7.78 -3.28
CA LEU A 328 -15.03 6.45 -3.85
C LEU A 328 -15.65 5.43 -2.89
N GLN A 329 -16.52 4.55 -3.40
CA GLN A 329 -17.20 3.52 -2.61
C GLN A 329 -16.71 2.13 -3.01
N GLU A 330 -15.44 1.86 -2.74
CA GLU A 330 -14.81 0.57 -2.94
C GLU A 330 -14.06 0.13 -1.68
N ASN A 331 -13.85 -1.18 -1.57
CA ASN A 331 -13.07 -1.75 -0.47
C ASN A 331 -11.63 -1.86 -0.95
N TRP A 332 -10.66 -1.68 -0.03
CA TRP A 332 -9.21 -1.77 -0.29
C TRP A 332 -8.56 -0.54 -0.94
N ASP A 333 -9.09 0.65 -0.68
CA ASP A 333 -8.49 1.93 -1.06
C ASP A 333 -8.01 2.68 0.19
N TRP A 334 -6.70 2.81 0.37
CA TRP A 334 -6.07 3.23 1.62
C TRP A 334 -5.15 4.45 1.43
N ASP A 335 -4.75 5.07 2.54
CA ASP A 335 -3.76 6.16 2.59
C ASP A 335 -3.99 7.28 1.57
N PRO A 336 -5.16 7.97 1.58
CA PRO A 336 -5.40 9.08 0.66
C PRO A 336 -4.56 10.31 1.02
N ASP A 337 -4.06 11.00 0.00
CA ASP A 337 -3.38 12.29 0.12
C ASP A 337 -3.94 13.27 -0.91
N TRP A 338 -4.27 14.49 -0.50
CA TRP A 338 -5.01 15.45 -1.31
C TRP A 338 -4.09 16.57 -1.79
N ALA A 339 -3.97 16.72 -3.12
CA ALA A 339 -3.14 17.76 -3.71
C ALA A 339 -3.37 19.13 -3.05
N PRO A 340 -2.32 19.89 -2.71
CA PRO A 340 -2.43 21.15 -1.96
C PRO A 340 -3.33 22.21 -2.60
N ASN A 341 -3.53 22.14 -3.92
CA ASN A 341 -4.39 23.02 -4.69
C ASN A 341 -5.88 22.63 -4.66
N GLY A 342 -6.30 21.64 -3.86
CA GLY A 342 -7.67 21.11 -3.83
C GLY A 342 -8.00 20.21 -5.03
N GLY A 343 -7.00 19.87 -5.85
CA GLY A 343 -7.14 19.07 -7.07
C GLY A 343 -7.29 17.57 -6.78
N ARG A 344 -6.51 16.76 -7.49
CA ARG A 344 -6.56 15.30 -7.40
C ARG A 344 -6.28 14.80 -5.98
N ILE A 345 -6.90 13.67 -5.64
CA ILE A 345 -6.58 12.85 -4.48
C ILE A 345 -5.82 11.64 -5.02
N VAL A 346 -4.69 11.31 -4.40
CA VAL A 346 -3.97 10.05 -4.64
C VAL A 346 -4.22 9.10 -3.49
N TYR A 347 -4.21 7.80 -3.77
CA TYR A 347 -4.46 6.76 -2.79
C TYR A 347 -3.86 5.45 -3.30
N GLN A 348 -3.64 4.48 -2.42
CA GLN A 348 -3.25 3.14 -2.82
C GLN A 348 -4.48 2.23 -2.93
N SER A 349 -4.52 1.40 -3.96
CA SER A 349 -5.62 0.47 -4.22
C SER A 349 -5.07 -0.91 -4.55
N LYS A 350 -5.79 -1.95 -4.13
CA LYS A 350 -5.37 -3.34 -4.34
C LYS A 350 -5.78 -3.84 -5.72
N GLU A 351 -4.79 -4.16 -6.56
CA GLU A 351 -5.00 -4.78 -7.88
C GLU A 351 -4.45 -6.22 -7.92
N GLY A 352 -5.32 -7.20 -7.61
CA GLY A 352 -4.93 -8.60 -7.54
C GLY A 352 -4.05 -8.86 -6.31
N PRO A 353 -2.83 -9.41 -6.45
CA PRO A 353 -1.95 -9.68 -5.30
C PRO A 353 -1.03 -8.50 -4.94
N LYS A 354 -1.14 -7.36 -5.62
CA LYS A 354 -0.25 -6.19 -5.45
C LYS A 354 -1.06 -4.92 -5.19
N TRP A 355 -0.36 -3.87 -4.74
CA TRP A 355 -0.93 -2.54 -4.55
C TRP A 355 -0.40 -1.56 -5.60
N GLU A 356 -1.26 -0.66 -6.03
CA GLU A 356 -0.95 0.39 -7.00
C GLU A 356 -1.47 1.73 -6.53
N ILE A 357 -0.85 2.81 -7.00
CA ILE A 357 -1.25 4.18 -6.70
C ILE A 357 -2.23 4.63 -7.78
N PHE A 358 -3.36 5.16 -7.33
CA PHE A 358 -4.40 5.75 -8.15
C PHE A 358 -4.54 7.23 -7.86
N ALA A 359 -5.15 7.94 -8.80
CA ALA A 359 -5.61 9.30 -8.64
C ALA A 359 -7.09 9.42 -9.01
N ILE A 360 -7.83 10.25 -8.29
CA ILE A 360 -9.24 10.54 -8.52
C ILE A 360 -9.53 12.02 -8.27
N ASN A 361 -10.56 12.57 -8.92
CA ASN A 361 -11.02 13.91 -8.59
C ASN A 361 -11.83 13.88 -7.27
N PRO A 362 -11.90 14.98 -6.50
CA PRO A 362 -12.69 15.04 -5.28
C PRO A 362 -14.19 14.81 -5.48
N ASP A 363 -14.70 14.87 -6.72
CA ASP A 363 -16.09 14.56 -7.08
C ASP A 363 -16.31 13.08 -7.46
N GLY A 364 -15.28 12.24 -7.35
CA GLY A 364 -15.30 10.82 -7.71
C GLY A 364 -15.07 10.54 -9.19
N SER A 365 -14.94 11.57 -10.03
CA SER A 365 -14.67 11.39 -11.46
C SER A 365 -13.18 11.22 -11.77
N GLY A 366 -12.87 10.77 -12.99
CA GLY A 366 -11.49 10.80 -13.50
C GLY A 366 -10.50 9.87 -12.79
N GLN A 367 -11.00 8.79 -12.20
CA GLN A 367 -10.19 7.74 -11.59
C GLN A 367 -9.21 7.14 -12.61
N VAL A 368 -7.94 7.06 -12.23
CA VAL A 368 -6.87 6.53 -13.09
C VAL A 368 -5.76 5.92 -12.24
N ALA A 369 -5.20 4.78 -12.67
CA ALA A 369 -3.99 4.23 -12.06
C ALA A 369 -2.77 5.02 -12.53
N LEU A 370 -1.96 5.51 -11.59
CA LEU A 370 -0.69 6.21 -11.85
C LEU A 370 0.47 5.22 -11.94
N THR A 371 0.39 4.11 -11.20
CA THR A 371 1.37 3.03 -11.27
C THR A 371 0.72 1.77 -11.82
N ARG A 372 1.31 1.24 -12.89
CA ARG A 372 1.14 -0.14 -13.36
C ARG A 372 2.45 -0.53 -14.05
N PRO A 373 3.22 -1.49 -13.52
CA PRO A 373 4.42 -1.93 -14.22
C PRO A 373 4.04 -2.47 -15.61
N VAL A 374 4.92 -2.25 -16.58
CA VAL A 374 4.81 -2.91 -17.89
C VAL A 374 4.77 -4.41 -17.63
N THR A 375 3.88 -5.14 -18.30
CA THR A 375 3.59 -6.56 -18.06
C THR A 375 4.81 -7.46 -18.30
N THR A 376 5.68 -7.54 -17.31
CA THR A 376 6.83 -8.44 -17.25
C THR A 376 6.47 -9.68 -16.44
N LEU A 377 6.86 -10.84 -16.94
CA LEU A 377 6.74 -12.10 -16.20
C LEU A 377 7.76 -12.11 -15.07
N VAL A 378 7.27 -11.94 -13.85
CA VAL A 378 8.03 -11.95 -12.60
C VAL A 378 7.46 -13.02 -11.66
N ASP A 379 8.29 -13.56 -10.77
CA ASP A 379 7.85 -14.54 -9.77
C ASP A 379 7.01 -13.85 -8.68
N GLU A 380 7.36 -12.62 -8.28
CA GLU A 380 6.59 -11.79 -7.36
C GLU A 380 6.35 -10.38 -7.92
N MET A 381 5.09 -9.96 -7.99
CA MET A 381 4.74 -8.63 -8.50
C MET A 381 5.04 -7.55 -7.44
N PRO A 382 5.77 -6.49 -7.81
CA PRO A 382 6.02 -5.39 -6.90
C PRO A 382 4.74 -4.60 -6.61
N SER A 383 4.74 -3.90 -5.49
CA SER A 383 3.66 -3.05 -5.00
C SER A 383 4.14 -1.59 -4.85
N ASN A 384 3.20 -0.67 -4.97
CA ASN A 384 3.39 0.77 -4.79
C ASN A 384 2.36 1.28 -3.76
N VAL A 385 2.83 1.98 -2.72
CA VAL A 385 2.05 2.31 -1.50
C VAL A 385 2.46 3.67 -0.91
N ALA A 386 1.69 4.15 0.07
CA ALA A 386 1.92 5.37 0.86
C ALA A 386 2.29 6.62 0.02
N PRO A 387 1.41 7.04 -0.92
CA PRO A 387 1.67 8.22 -1.75
C PRO A 387 1.53 9.53 -0.95
N ALA A 388 2.34 10.53 -1.27
CA ALA A 388 2.18 11.90 -0.77
C ALA A 388 2.58 12.94 -1.83
N PHE A 389 1.79 14.00 -1.98
CA PHE A 389 2.06 15.08 -2.92
C PHE A 389 3.21 15.99 -2.44
N SER A 390 3.94 16.55 -3.40
CA SER A 390 4.79 17.72 -3.14
C SER A 390 3.95 18.96 -2.82
N PRO A 391 4.49 19.96 -2.08
CA PRO A 391 3.76 21.19 -1.73
C PRO A 391 3.26 21.99 -2.93
N ASP A 392 3.93 21.85 -4.08
CA ASP A 392 3.53 22.51 -5.33
C ASP A 392 2.59 21.64 -6.20
N GLY A 393 2.25 20.43 -5.74
CA GLY A 393 1.37 19.47 -6.39
C GLY A 393 1.89 18.90 -7.71
N LYS A 394 3.19 19.09 -8.03
CA LYS A 394 3.76 18.62 -9.30
C LYS A 394 4.34 17.21 -9.25
N HIS A 395 4.68 16.74 -8.05
CA HIS A 395 5.31 15.44 -7.85
C HIS A 395 4.59 14.66 -6.77
N ILE A 396 4.80 13.34 -6.78
CA ILE A 396 4.31 12.42 -5.77
C ILE A 396 5.49 11.59 -5.30
N VAL A 397 5.74 11.58 -3.99
CA VAL A 397 6.63 10.60 -3.35
C VAL A 397 5.79 9.39 -2.96
N PHE A 398 6.37 8.19 -3.05
CA PHE A 398 5.71 6.95 -2.67
C PHE A 398 6.71 5.87 -2.31
N LEU A 399 6.25 4.78 -1.70
CA LEU A 399 7.05 3.58 -1.52
C LEU A 399 6.85 2.62 -2.69
N SER A 400 7.96 2.07 -3.19
CA SER A 400 7.94 0.95 -4.12
C SER A 400 8.98 -0.08 -3.72
N ASN A 401 8.60 -1.35 -3.80
CA ASN A 401 9.54 -2.47 -3.68
C ASN A 401 9.99 -3.01 -5.04
N ARG A 402 9.74 -2.27 -6.13
CA ARG A 402 10.19 -2.63 -7.48
C ARG A 402 11.71 -2.57 -7.58
N GLN A 403 12.31 -3.62 -8.14
CA GLN A 403 13.73 -3.69 -8.52
C GLN A 403 13.94 -3.45 -10.02
N ASP A 404 15.19 -3.34 -10.47
CA ASP A 404 15.55 -3.08 -11.87
C ASP A 404 15.06 -4.17 -12.84
N ASP A 405 14.90 -5.41 -12.35
CA ASP A 405 14.34 -6.54 -13.10
C ASP A 405 12.81 -6.64 -13.02
N ASN A 406 12.17 -5.69 -12.35
CA ASN A 406 10.73 -5.63 -12.01
C ASN A 406 10.25 -6.65 -10.99
N GLU A 407 11.12 -7.44 -10.36
CA GLU A 407 10.72 -8.29 -9.23
C GLU A 407 10.46 -7.42 -7.98
N ALA A 408 9.63 -7.95 -7.08
CA ALA A 408 9.50 -7.42 -5.73
C ALA A 408 10.83 -7.57 -4.95
N GLY A 409 11.12 -6.61 -4.07
CA GLY A 409 12.34 -6.55 -3.28
C GLY A 409 12.19 -5.73 -2.00
N ALA A 410 13.24 -5.00 -1.63
CA ALA A 410 13.20 -4.09 -0.49
C ALA A 410 12.42 -2.81 -0.83
N TRP A 411 11.64 -2.29 0.12
CA TRP A 411 10.93 -1.03 -0.03
C TRP A 411 11.90 0.15 -0.03
N ARG A 412 11.74 1.03 -1.00
CA ARG A 412 12.49 2.27 -1.15
C ARG A 412 11.56 3.43 -1.43
N LEU A 413 12.02 4.65 -1.17
CA LEU A 413 11.31 5.85 -1.60
C LEU A 413 11.51 6.08 -3.10
N TRP A 414 10.41 6.29 -3.79
CA TRP A 414 10.34 6.62 -5.20
C TRP A 414 9.62 7.95 -5.39
N VAL A 415 9.83 8.54 -6.55
CA VAL A 415 9.16 9.78 -6.97
C VAL A 415 8.65 9.63 -8.39
N MET A 416 7.55 10.31 -8.68
CA MET A 416 6.97 10.48 -10.01
C MET A 416 6.41 11.88 -10.19
N ASP A 417 6.12 12.26 -11.42
CA ASP A 417 5.30 13.44 -11.70
C ASP A 417 3.84 13.17 -11.31
N ALA A 418 3.08 14.22 -11.04
CA ALA A 418 1.69 14.12 -10.58
C ALA A 418 0.74 13.41 -11.58
N ASP A 419 1.17 13.24 -12.83
CA ASP A 419 0.44 12.47 -13.86
C ASP A 419 0.85 10.98 -13.93
N GLY A 420 1.77 10.53 -13.06
CA GLY A 420 2.28 9.17 -12.99
C GLY A 420 3.51 8.90 -13.86
N SER A 421 3.97 9.87 -14.64
CA SER A 421 5.17 9.74 -15.48
C SER A 421 6.47 9.93 -14.69
N ASN A 422 7.61 9.68 -15.33
CA ASN A 422 8.94 9.91 -14.76
C ASN A 422 9.21 9.21 -13.41
N GLN A 423 8.62 8.02 -13.20
CA GLN A 423 8.85 7.19 -12.03
C GLN A 423 10.32 6.78 -11.90
N ARG A 424 10.92 7.05 -10.74
CA ARG A 424 12.31 6.66 -10.42
C ARG A 424 12.53 6.55 -8.91
N PRO A 425 13.48 5.73 -8.45
CA PRO A 425 13.86 5.74 -7.04
C PRO A 425 14.51 7.09 -6.68
N LEU A 426 14.30 7.55 -5.45
CA LEU A 426 15.15 8.60 -4.88
C LEU A 426 16.54 8.02 -4.61
N PRO A 427 17.63 8.81 -4.73
CA PRO A 427 19.01 8.33 -4.56
C PRO A 427 19.36 8.09 -3.08
N LEU A 428 18.49 7.41 -2.33
CA LEU A 428 18.62 7.10 -0.92
C LEU A 428 18.96 5.61 -0.75
N ASP A 429 20.15 5.34 -0.23
CA ASP A 429 20.58 3.96 0.09
C ASP A 429 20.11 3.56 1.50
N MET A 430 18.80 3.50 1.67
CA MET A 430 18.16 3.04 2.90
C MET A 430 16.90 2.25 2.59
N GLU A 431 16.80 1.07 3.21
CA GLU A 431 15.64 0.21 3.12
C GLU A 431 14.61 0.57 4.19
N ILE A 432 13.37 0.75 3.74
CA ILE A 432 12.23 1.02 4.59
C ILE A 432 11.58 -0.31 4.99
N ASP A 433 11.31 -0.49 6.28
CA ASP A 433 10.50 -1.62 6.75
C ASP A 433 9.03 -1.25 6.63
N TYR A 434 8.28 -1.95 5.79
CA TYR A 434 6.86 -1.67 5.57
C TYR A 434 6.05 -2.95 5.66
N GLY A 435 5.29 -3.06 6.74
CA GLY A 435 4.46 -4.22 7.09
C GLY A 435 2.96 -4.01 6.86
N PHE A 436 2.56 -3.02 6.05
CA PHE A 436 1.15 -2.64 5.83
C PHE A 436 0.38 -2.21 7.10
N GLY A 437 1.09 -1.89 8.18
CA GLY A 437 0.51 -1.40 9.44
C GLY A 437 1.07 -0.05 9.90
N GLY A 438 1.83 0.62 9.04
CA GLY A 438 2.26 2.00 9.24
C GLY A 438 1.57 2.86 8.20
N GLU A 439 0.70 3.76 8.64
CA GLU A 439 0.08 4.75 7.78
C GLU A 439 1.08 5.91 7.55
N GLN A 440 0.96 6.64 6.43
CA GLN A 440 1.76 7.86 6.20
C GLN A 440 3.29 7.72 6.39
N VAL A 441 3.94 6.93 5.53
CA VAL A 441 5.39 6.67 5.63
C VAL A 441 6.25 7.89 5.32
N ALA A 442 5.79 8.76 4.43
CA ALA A 442 6.51 9.96 4.01
C ALA A 442 5.55 11.15 3.86
N SER A 443 6.07 12.34 4.09
CA SER A 443 5.38 13.61 3.94
C SER A 443 6.33 14.65 3.34
N TRP A 444 5.83 15.51 2.46
CA TRP A 444 6.64 16.46 1.69
C TRP A 444 6.23 17.91 1.99
N GLY A 445 7.19 18.68 2.50
CA GLY A 445 7.05 20.10 2.85
C GLY A 445 7.97 20.99 2.03
N LEU A 446 7.80 22.31 2.21
CA LEU A 446 8.58 23.33 1.48
C LEU A 446 10.09 23.29 1.74
#